data_AF-A0AAD9HPM6-F1
#
_entry.id   AF-A0AAD9HPM6-F1
#
_cell.length_a   1.000
_cell.length_b   1.000
_cell.length_c   1.000
_cell.angle_alpha   90.00
_cell.angle_beta   90.00
_cell.angle_gamma   90.00
#
_symmetry.space_group_name_H-M   'P 1'
#
loop_
_entity.id
_entity.type
_entity.pdbx_description
1 polymer ?
#
loop_
_entity_poly.entity_id
_entity_poly.type
_entity_poly.pdbx_seq_one_letter_code
_entity_poly.pdbx_strand_id
1 'polypeptide(L)'
;MPISKKARIQREHKAAEKAGTRIPHKPNGLPVKPPKPTSICQNCRKEIVNTNKTQLEVHAGTHDAKLWPKEKCWPNDFPAA
;
A
#
# COMPACT_ATOMS: atom_id res chain seq x y z
N MET A 1 -11.22 -30.77 -30.41
CA MET A 1 -10.99 -29.50 -31.14
C MET A 1 -9.68 -28.90 -30.67
N PRO A 2 -8.79 -28.42 -31.56
CA PRO A 2 -7.58 -27.75 -31.16
C PRO A 2 -7.89 -26.49 -30.35
N ILE A 3 -7.13 -26.25 -29.29
CA ILE A 3 -7.26 -25.06 -28.45
C ILE A 3 -6.95 -23.83 -29.31
N SER A 4 -7.83 -22.83 -29.25
CA SER A 4 -7.60 -21.59 -29.98
C SER A 4 -6.33 -20.88 -29.51
N LYS A 5 -5.67 -20.14 -30.39
CA LYS A 5 -4.46 -19.35 -30.06
C LYS A 5 -4.69 -18.48 -28.81
N LYS A 6 -5.88 -17.88 -28.68
CA LYS A 6 -6.27 -17.06 -27.51
C LYS A 6 -6.31 -17.86 -26.22
N ALA A 7 -6.89 -19.05 -26.24
CA ALA A 7 -6.96 -19.92 -25.07
C ALA A 7 -5.58 -20.46 -24.66
N ARG A 8 -4.67 -20.69 -25.63
CA ARG A 8 -3.26 -21.02 -25.33
C ARG A 8 -2.57 -19.86 -24.60
N ILE A 9 -2.66 -18.65 -25.14
CA ILE A 9 -2.04 -17.45 -24.55
C ILE A 9 -2.59 -17.17 -23.14
N GLN A 10 -3.89 -17.33 -22.91
CA GLN A 10 -4.47 -17.16 -21.57
C GLN A 10 -3.91 -18.16 -20.56
N ARG A 11 -3.66 -19.42 -20.97
CA ARG A 11 -3.03 -20.41 -20.09
C ARG A 11 -1.58 -20.03 -19.77
N GLU A 12 -0.82 -19.56 -20.76
CA GLU A 12 0.55 -19.09 -20.57
C GLU A 12 0.61 -17.86 -19.65
N HIS A 13 -0.28 -16.89 -19.85
CA HIS A 13 -0.41 -15.73 -18.96
C HIS A 13 -0.75 -16.15 -17.52
N LYS A 14 -1.70 -17.08 -17.35
CA LYS A 14 -2.07 -17.60 -16.02
C LYS A 14 -0.93 -18.37 -15.37
N ALA A 15 -0.14 -19.12 -16.15
CA ALA A 15 1.05 -19.80 -15.65
C ALA A 15 2.14 -18.80 -15.23
N ALA A 16 2.36 -17.74 -16.01
CA ALA A 16 3.31 -16.67 -15.68
C ALA A 16 2.86 -15.83 -14.47
N GLU A 17 1.57 -15.59 -14.31
CA GLU A 17 1.00 -14.96 -13.11
C GLU A 17 1.18 -15.85 -11.88
N LYS A 18 0.93 -17.17 -12.00
CA LYS A 18 1.17 -18.12 -10.91
C LYS A 18 2.66 -18.21 -10.54
N ALA A 19 3.56 -18.13 -11.52
CA ALA A 19 5.00 -18.10 -11.30
C ALA A 19 5.51 -16.74 -10.79
N GLY A 20 4.67 -15.71 -10.72
CA GLY A 20 5.06 -14.36 -10.31
C GLY A 20 5.96 -13.62 -11.31
N THR A 21 6.13 -14.14 -12.53
CA THR A 21 7.03 -13.56 -13.56
C THR A 21 6.33 -12.53 -14.44
N ARG A 22 5.00 -12.43 -14.38
CA ARG A 22 4.22 -11.41 -15.08
C ARG A 22 3.91 -10.23 -14.17
N ILE A 23 4.37 -9.04 -14.55
CA ILE A 23 4.08 -7.79 -13.84
C ILE A 23 2.58 -7.45 -14.04
N PRO A 24 1.83 -7.09 -12.98
CA PRO A 24 0.47 -6.61 -13.15
C PRO A 24 0.46 -5.29 -13.90
N HIS A 25 -0.40 -5.16 -14.90
CA HIS A 25 -0.62 -3.92 -15.65
C HIS A 25 -2.06 -3.43 -15.46
N LYS A 26 -2.24 -2.11 -15.47
CA LYS A 26 -3.54 -1.47 -15.58
C LYS A 26 -4.14 -1.71 -16.98
N PRO A 27 -5.46 -1.51 -17.18
CA PRO A 27 -6.09 -1.63 -18.50
C PRO A 27 -5.47 -0.74 -19.59
N ASN A 28 -4.84 0.38 -19.20
CA ASN A 28 -4.11 1.29 -20.09
C ASN A 28 -2.66 0.86 -20.39
N GLY A 29 -2.25 -0.35 -20.00
CA GLY A 29 -0.93 -0.91 -20.28
C GLY A 29 0.18 -0.48 -19.31
N LEU A 30 -0.05 0.45 -18.40
CA LEU A 30 0.96 0.87 -17.43
C LEU A 30 1.15 -0.17 -16.31
N PRO A 31 2.39 -0.48 -15.89
CA PRO A 31 2.63 -1.31 -14.72
C PRO A 31 1.92 -0.79 -13.47
N VAL A 32 1.31 -1.69 -12.69
CA VAL A 32 0.73 -1.37 -11.39
C VAL A 32 1.88 -1.12 -10.42
N LYS A 33 1.99 0.10 -9.90
CA LYS A 33 2.94 0.41 -8.83
C LYS A 33 2.43 -0.21 -7.52
N PRO A 34 3.32 -0.82 -6.71
CA PRO A 34 2.92 -1.32 -5.40
C PRO A 34 2.36 -0.18 -4.54
N PRO A 35 1.38 -0.48 -3.65
CA PRO A 35 0.86 0.52 -2.72
C PRO A 35 1.98 1.07 -1.85
N LYS A 36 1.93 2.37 -1.57
CA LYS A 36 2.88 3.00 -0.66
C LYS A 36 2.64 2.45 0.75
N PRO A 37 3.70 2.24 1.55
CA PRO A 37 3.50 1.83 2.93
C PRO A 37 2.78 2.94 3.69
N THR A 38 1.85 2.51 4.53
CA THR A 38 0.94 3.35 5.30
C THR A 38 1.00 2.94 6.76
N SER A 39 0.69 3.91 7.61
CA SER A 39 0.47 3.70 9.03
C SER A 39 -0.96 4.06 9.38
N ILE A 40 -1.51 3.44 10.42
CA ILE A 40 -2.86 3.70 10.92
C ILE A 40 -2.79 4.49 12.22
N CYS A 41 -3.50 5.63 12.28
CA CYS A 41 -3.53 6.46 13.48
C CYS A 41 -4.28 5.72 14.58
N GLN A 42 -3.64 5.54 15.74
CA GLN A 42 -4.26 4.81 16.85
C GLN A 42 -5.45 5.54 17.49
N ASN A 43 -5.62 6.84 17.23
CA ASN A 43 -6.76 7.62 17.72
C ASN A 43 -7.98 7.47 16.80
N CYS A 44 -7.86 7.96 15.56
CA CYS A 44 -8.99 8.08 14.63
C CYS A 44 -9.01 7.04 13.51
N ARG A 45 -8.06 6.09 13.50
CA ARG A 45 -7.91 5.02 12.50
C ARG A 45 -7.70 5.48 11.06
N LYS A 46 -7.33 6.75 10.85
CA LYS A 46 -6.98 7.26 9.53
C LYS A 46 -5.69 6.60 9.05
N GLU A 47 -5.71 6.08 7.83
CA GLU A 47 -4.55 5.53 7.16
C GLU A 47 -3.81 6.63 6.40
N ILE A 48 -2.51 6.78 6.66
CA ILE A 48 -1.66 7.83 6.07
C ILE A 48 -0.36 7.21 5.60
N VAL A 49 0.17 7.71 4.48
CA VAL A 49 1.46 7.26 3.92
C VAL A 49 2.59 7.56 4.91
N ASN A 50 3.32 6.52 5.30
CA ASN A 50 4.32 6.62 6.37
C ASN A 50 5.74 6.96 5.88
N THR A 51 5.95 6.96 4.56
CA THR A 51 7.23 7.38 3.96
C THR A 51 7.52 8.86 4.18
N ASN A 52 6.50 9.67 4.48
CA ASN A 52 6.65 11.09 4.80
C ASN A 52 6.22 11.35 6.25
N LYS A 53 7.18 11.27 7.17
CA LYS A 53 6.93 11.45 8.62
C LYS A 53 6.29 12.81 8.94
N THR A 54 6.57 13.86 8.19
CA THR A 54 5.95 15.18 8.39
C THR A 54 4.43 15.13 8.26
N GLN A 55 3.88 14.30 7.36
CA GLN A 55 2.42 14.15 7.25
C GLN A 55 1.82 13.51 8.50
N LEU A 56 2.53 12.56 9.12
CA LEU A 56 2.11 11.92 10.35
C LEU A 56 2.14 12.90 11.53
N GLU A 57 3.15 13.78 11.59
CA GLU A 57 3.24 14.85 12.61
C GLU A 57 2.14 15.90 12.46
N VAL A 58 1.90 16.37 11.23
CA VAL A 58 0.81 17.32 10.95
C VAL A 58 -0.55 16.69 11.29
N HIS A 59 -0.74 15.40 11.00
CA HIS A 59 -1.95 14.71 11.42
C HIS A 59 -2.06 14.58 12.94
N ALA A 60 -0.98 14.24 13.63
CA ALA A 60 -0.98 14.19 15.09
C ALA A 60 -1.36 15.54 15.72
N GLY A 61 -0.93 16.66 15.10
CA GLY A 61 -1.31 18.01 15.51
C GLY A 61 -2.80 18.35 15.34
N THR A 62 -3.59 17.51 14.67
CA THR A 62 -5.07 17.64 14.62
C THR A 62 -5.76 17.06 15.85
N HIS A 63 -5.04 16.31 16.67
CA HIS A 63 -5.51 15.79 17.96
C HIS A 63 -5.03 16.68 19.10
N ASP A 64 -5.65 16.54 20.28
CA ASP A 64 -5.19 17.24 21.48
C ASP A 64 -3.75 16.79 21.82
N ALA A 65 -2.79 17.71 21.69
CA ALA A 65 -1.37 17.39 21.83
C ALA A 65 -0.98 16.94 23.24
N LYS A 66 -1.78 17.28 24.27
CA LYS A 66 -1.51 16.92 25.67
C LYS A 66 -1.99 15.49 25.97
N LEU A 67 -3.15 15.10 25.42
CA LEU A 67 -3.73 13.77 25.61
C LEU A 67 -3.21 12.75 24.59
N TRP A 68 -2.86 13.22 23.40
CA TRP A 68 -2.55 12.37 22.25
C TRP A 68 -1.37 12.90 21.42
N PRO A 69 -0.14 12.74 21.92
CA PRO A 69 1.06 13.14 21.18
C PRO A 69 1.34 12.19 20.00
N LYS A 70 2.24 12.59 19.10
CA LYS A 70 2.52 11.87 17.84
C LYS A 70 3.04 10.45 18.05
N GLU A 71 3.77 10.20 19.13
CA GLU A 71 4.29 8.90 19.54
C GLU A 71 3.13 7.94 19.88
N LYS A 72 2.04 8.48 20.40
CA LYS A 72 0.82 7.72 20.70
C LYS A 72 -0.06 7.52 19.45
N CYS A 73 -0.07 8.47 18.51
CA CYS A 73 -0.70 8.28 17.20
C CYS A 73 -0.01 7.19 16.38
N TRP A 74 1.32 7.16 16.39
CA TRP A 74 2.13 6.32 15.50
C TRP A 74 3.29 5.62 16.25
N PRO A 75 3.00 4.63 17.11
CA PRO A 75 4.03 3.98 17.93
C PRO A 75 5.18 3.34 17.13
N ASN A 76 4.88 2.89 15.90
CA ASN A 76 5.85 2.25 15.02
C ASN A 76 6.72 3.26 14.25
N ASP A 77 6.22 4.47 14.00
CA ASP A 77 6.91 5.49 13.21
C ASP A 77 7.67 6.52 14.07
N PHE A 78 7.17 6.73 15.30
CA PHE A 78 7.76 7.56 16.35
C PHE A 78 7.85 6.75 17.65
N PRO A 79 8.90 5.92 17.82
CA PRO A 79 9.14 5.26 19.09
C PRO A 79 9.37 6.31 20.17
N ALA A 80 8.70 6.18 21.31
CA ALA A 80 9.00 6.99 22.49
C ALA A 80 10.45 6.71 22.92
N ALA A 81 11.26 7.77 23.04
CA ALA A 81 12.64 7.69 23.49
C ALA A 81 12.71 7.33 24.99
#